data_AF-A0A4P9VWS3-F1
#
_entry.id   AF-A0A4P9VWS3-F1
#
_cell.length_a   1.000
_cell.length_b   1.000
_cell.length_c   1.000
_cell.angle_alpha   90.00
_cell.angle_beta   90.00
_cell.angle_gamma   90.00
#
_symmetry.space_group_name_H-M   'P 1'
#
loop_
_entity.id
_entity.type
_entity.pdbx_description
1 polymer ?
#
loop_
_entity_poly.entity_id
_entity_poly.type
_entity_poly.pdbx_seq_one_letter_code
_entity_poly.pdbx_strand_id
1 'polypeptide(L)'
;MFSGLGLFYVLILLRLVYQSRASQSTIDIVGTAFTAYVPSAGFVHLLFTIANFGPLRCGRATFELRDVSDATWFIFAALAAQIVVFFAWAVWRDSRSSASTGPAKAKSEDADSLLQSDADPDVVAEAARVDAGGANADAAVIRHLRKRYPPNADGREKIAVRNLSLGVPIGQCFALLGPNGAGKTTALSILAGEQLPSSGDCIVDGHSVVSDLAGVQASIGVTPQFDALLPTLTPREHFEMYAHLKGVPRHLVPATANALLKLLDLLPHADKQTQHLSGGNKRKTSVGIAVVGKPPCLMLDEPSTGMDPASKRSMWDVISALRKDHAIILTTHSMEEASSICNRIGIMTLGQLRCLGSIQHLRDRYGAGYQLEIQTRTDDTNLARRFVAQAFPGAVLLEYQRRHLRFSFPPHSVKSIADVFEIIEANRYAAGIDDYSLGQTSLEQVFLSFARDAENQADTNAAATPRPFRFFAESSRLRGSDCFLANLVFSTIGLGFVGGVSGLFGAMMAVISLFGIPAVPGILRLAWFSTFPYGSMPHDPRVTITRSSVARFFVNGIAILVTGPFAAMFHLLAAMLLAMTIWLYPYAKMHFKLVALLFTPAYW
;
A
#
# COMPACT_ATOMS: atom_id res chain seq x y z
N MET A 1 0.00 32.24 -15.14
CA MET A 1 1.21 31.43 -15.42
C MET A 1 1.52 31.31 -16.91
N PHE A 2 0.53 31.15 -17.80
CA PHE A 2 0.76 30.99 -19.26
C PHE A 2 1.35 32.23 -19.98
N SER A 3 1.02 33.47 -19.55
CA SER A 3 1.55 34.69 -20.18
C SER A 3 3.05 34.95 -19.95
N GLY A 4 3.62 34.42 -18.86
CA GLY A 4 5.03 34.59 -18.53
C GLY A 4 5.97 33.70 -19.34
N LEU A 5 5.53 32.49 -19.70
CA LEU A 5 6.28 31.56 -20.55
C LEU A 5 6.44 32.10 -21.98
N GLY A 6 5.40 32.74 -22.52
CA GLY A 6 5.45 33.34 -23.86
C GLY A 6 6.47 34.48 -23.95
N LEU A 7 6.50 35.39 -22.96
CA LEU A 7 7.45 36.49 -22.91
C LEU A 7 8.90 35.99 -22.77
N PHE A 8 9.10 34.93 -21.98
CA PHE A 8 10.40 34.29 -21.79
C PHE A 8 10.94 33.65 -23.09
N TYR A 9 10.08 33.00 -23.87
CA TYR A 9 10.45 32.43 -25.17
C TYR A 9 10.83 33.50 -26.19
N VAL A 10 10.14 34.64 -26.19
CA VAL A 10 10.48 35.78 -27.05
C VAL A 10 11.85 36.36 -26.69
N LEU A 11 12.19 36.43 -25.39
CA LEU A 11 13.50 36.89 -24.93
C LEU A 11 14.64 35.92 -25.32
N ILE A 12 14.40 34.61 -25.28
CA ILE A 12 15.36 33.59 -25.76
C ILE A 12 15.58 33.72 -27.27
N LEU A 13 14.51 33.90 -28.06
CA LEU A 13 14.60 34.09 -29.51
C LEU A 13 15.37 35.37 -29.87
N LEU A 14 15.11 36.49 -29.17
CA LEU A 14 15.84 37.73 -29.35
C LEU A 14 17.34 37.57 -29.01
N ARG A 15 17.67 36.77 -27.99
CA ARG A 15 19.06 36.46 -27.60
C ARG A 15 19.83 35.65 -28.64
N LEU A 16 19.13 34.79 -29.38
CA LEU A 16 19.71 33.98 -30.46
C LEU A 16 19.89 34.79 -31.76
N VAL A 17 19.02 35.78 -32.01
CA VAL A 17 19.01 36.57 -33.25
C VAL A 17 19.92 37.80 -33.19
N TYR A 18 20.07 38.46 -32.03
CA TYR A 18 20.88 39.67 -31.87
C TYR A 18 22.21 39.40 -31.13
N GLN A 19 23.35 39.55 -31.84
CA GLN A 19 24.70 39.34 -31.30
C GLN A 19 25.46 40.63 -30.90
N SER A 20 24.81 41.80 -30.86
CA SER A 20 25.49 43.04 -30.46
C SER A 20 25.66 43.11 -28.93
N ARG A 21 26.84 43.56 -28.44
CA ARG A 21 27.16 43.64 -27.00
C ARG A 21 26.17 44.50 -26.19
N ALA A 22 25.61 45.54 -26.80
CA ALA A 22 24.61 46.40 -26.16
C ALA A 22 23.27 45.68 -25.97
N SER A 23 22.84 44.88 -26.95
CA SER A 23 21.58 44.12 -26.87
C SER A 23 21.63 42.96 -25.88
N GLN A 24 22.79 42.31 -25.72
CA GLN A 24 22.96 41.20 -24.76
C GLN A 24 22.89 41.66 -23.30
N SER A 25 23.40 42.86 -22.99
CA SER A 25 23.37 43.39 -21.61
C SER A 25 21.94 43.68 -21.14
N THR A 26 21.09 44.22 -22.02
CA THR A 26 19.67 44.46 -21.72
C THR A 26 18.89 43.15 -21.56
N ILE A 27 19.18 42.13 -22.39
CA ILE A 27 18.56 40.81 -22.29
C ILE A 27 18.97 40.09 -20.99
N ASP A 28 20.23 40.22 -20.56
CA ASP A 28 20.72 39.66 -19.31
C ASP A 28 19.99 40.29 -18.10
N ILE A 29 19.80 41.61 -18.08
CA ILE A 29 19.07 42.31 -17.00
C ILE A 29 17.59 41.89 -16.95
N VAL A 30 16.92 41.84 -18.11
CA VAL A 30 15.49 41.45 -18.18
C VAL A 30 15.30 39.97 -17.82
N GLY A 31 16.20 39.09 -18.29
CA GLY A 31 16.22 37.68 -17.90
C GLY A 31 16.37 37.51 -16.40
N THR A 32 17.31 38.24 -15.79
CA THR A 32 17.59 38.23 -14.35
C THR A 32 16.41 38.72 -13.51
N ALA A 33 15.65 39.72 -13.98
CA ALA A 33 14.44 40.17 -13.30
C ALA A 33 13.32 39.10 -13.37
N PHE A 34 13.23 38.34 -14.47
CA PHE A 34 12.19 37.34 -14.68
C PHE A 34 12.44 36.05 -13.88
N THR A 35 13.70 35.66 -13.70
CA THR A 35 14.08 34.49 -12.89
C THR A 35 13.72 34.66 -11.42
N ALA A 36 13.68 35.90 -10.91
CA ALA A 36 13.22 36.20 -9.55
C ALA A 36 11.72 35.94 -9.31
N TYR A 37 10.90 35.91 -10.36
CA TYR A 37 9.45 35.70 -10.25
C TYR A 37 8.99 34.28 -10.66
N VAL A 38 9.72 33.60 -11.54
CA VAL A 38 9.31 32.30 -12.09
C VAL A 38 10.45 31.28 -11.96
N PRO A 39 10.34 30.28 -11.06
CA PRO A 39 11.41 29.31 -10.80
C PRO A 39 11.84 28.51 -12.04
N SER A 40 10.89 28.15 -12.91
CA SER A 40 11.16 27.42 -14.15
C SER A 40 11.95 28.25 -15.17
N ALA A 41 11.77 29.57 -15.20
CA ALA A 41 12.56 30.48 -16.03
C ALA A 41 14.00 30.60 -15.50
N GLY A 42 14.16 30.61 -14.16
CA GLY A 42 15.46 30.52 -13.46
C GLY A 42 16.32 29.34 -13.90
N PHE A 43 15.71 28.16 -13.91
CA PHE A 43 16.39 26.92 -14.28
C PHE A 43 16.83 26.88 -15.75
N VAL A 44 15.98 27.33 -16.69
CA VAL A 44 16.32 27.37 -18.12
C VAL A 44 17.42 28.39 -18.41
N HIS A 45 17.38 29.55 -17.76
CA HIS A 45 18.42 30.57 -17.90
C HIS A 45 19.79 30.06 -17.41
N LEU A 46 19.80 29.31 -16.30
CA LEU A 46 21.00 28.65 -15.79
C LEU A 46 21.56 27.63 -16.79
N LEU A 47 20.70 26.78 -17.36
CA LEU A 47 21.08 25.77 -18.36
C LEU A 47 21.69 26.38 -19.63
N PHE A 48 21.12 27.48 -20.14
CA PHE A 48 21.69 28.22 -21.27
C PHE A 48 23.02 28.90 -20.95
N THR A 49 23.20 29.37 -19.71
CA THR A 49 24.47 29.97 -19.27
C THR A 49 25.57 28.91 -19.17
N ILE A 50 25.23 27.71 -18.70
CA ILE A 50 26.13 26.55 -18.65
C ILE A 50 26.42 26.00 -20.06
N ALA A 51 25.44 25.99 -20.98
CA ALA A 51 25.63 25.46 -22.33
C ALA A 51 26.58 26.31 -23.20
N ASN A 52 26.75 27.60 -22.87
CA ASN A 52 27.68 28.50 -23.56
C ASN A 52 29.12 28.44 -23.00
N PHE A 53 29.43 27.49 -22.12
CA PHE A 53 30.80 27.24 -21.65
C PHE A 53 31.59 26.37 -22.63
N GLY A 54 32.67 26.91 -23.18
CA GLY A 54 33.72 26.13 -23.83
C GLY A 54 34.49 26.92 -24.90
N PRO A 55 35.83 26.77 -25.00
CA PRO A 55 36.59 27.43 -26.05
C PRO A 55 36.35 26.76 -27.41
N LEU A 56 35.78 27.50 -28.37
CA LEU A 56 35.74 27.09 -29.77
C LEU A 56 37.13 27.32 -30.39
N ARG A 57 37.87 26.25 -30.65
CA ARG A 57 39.16 26.32 -31.39
C ARG A 57 38.90 26.32 -32.89
N CYS A 58 39.08 27.47 -33.53
CA CYS A 58 39.17 27.58 -34.99
C CYS A 58 40.57 28.08 -35.38
N GLY A 59 41.45 27.16 -35.76
CA GLY A 59 42.81 27.48 -36.20
C GLY A 59 43.76 27.89 -35.07
N ARG A 60 44.78 28.72 -35.39
CA ARG A 60 45.91 29.05 -34.50
C ARG A 60 45.62 30.14 -33.45
N ALA A 61 44.36 30.56 -33.28
CA ALA A 61 43.96 31.52 -32.26
C ALA A 61 42.87 30.93 -31.35
N THR A 62 43.07 31.06 -30.04
CA THR A 62 42.09 30.72 -29.00
C THR A 62 41.27 31.95 -28.64
N PHE A 63 39.95 31.90 -28.83
CA PHE A 63 39.03 32.88 -28.26
C PHE A 63 38.49 32.34 -26.93
N GLU A 64 38.78 33.03 -25.84
CA GLU A 64 38.16 32.78 -24.53
C GLU A 64 36.81 33.51 -24.47
N LEU A 65 35.73 32.75 -24.31
CA LEU A 65 34.38 33.27 -24.12
C LEU A 65 34.05 33.29 -22.62
N ARG A 66 34.10 34.51 -22.06
CA ARG A 66 33.45 35.04 -20.84
C ARG A 66 33.83 34.38 -19.50
N ASP A 67 34.51 35.15 -18.63
CA ASP A 67 34.71 34.85 -17.21
C ASP A 67 33.37 34.74 -16.46
N VAL A 68 33.26 33.74 -15.59
CA VAL A 68 31.99 33.29 -14.97
C VAL A 68 31.84 33.70 -13.51
N SER A 69 32.79 34.43 -12.94
CA SER A 69 32.74 34.75 -11.50
C SER A 69 31.64 35.73 -11.11
N ASP A 70 31.26 36.69 -11.95
CA ASP A 70 30.53 37.86 -11.43
C ASP A 70 29.01 37.83 -11.66
N ALA A 71 28.51 37.08 -12.65
CA ALA A 71 27.10 37.15 -13.07
C ALA A 71 26.22 35.92 -12.73
N THR A 72 26.82 34.76 -12.43
CA THR A 72 26.05 33.49 -12.33
C THR A 72 25.65 33.13 -10.90
N TRP A 73 26.42 33.58 -9.89
CA TRP A 73 26.15 33.30 -8.47
C TRP A 73 24.78 33.85 -8.02
N PHE A 74 24.35 34.98 -8.57
CA PHE A 74 23.04 35.60 -8.28
C PHE A 74 21.88 34.68 -8.65
N ILE A 75 21.97 33.92 -9.75
CA ILE A 75 20.90 33.02 -10.21
C ILE A 75 20.73 31.87 -9.21
N PHE A 76 21.83 31.32 -8.71
CA PHE A 76 21.80 30.28 -7.67
C PHE A 76 21.24 30.82 -6.35
N ALA A 77 21.65 32.03 -5.95
CA ALA A 77 21.14 32.68 -4.74
C ALA A 77 19.63 32.97 -4.83
N ALA A 78 19.14 33.44 -5.98
CA ALA A 78 17.72 33.71 -6.21
C ALA A 78 16.87 32.42 -6.19
N LEU A 79 17.35 31.33 -6.78
CA LEU A 79 16.65 30.03 -6.73
C LEU A 79 16.62 29.45 -5.30
N ALA A 80 17.72 29.56 -4.56
CA ALA A 80 17.77 29.13 -3.16
C ALA A 80 16.80 29.94 -2.28
N ALA A 81 16.76 31.26 -2.44
CA ALA A 81 15.82 32.13 -1.73
C ALA A 81 14.36 31.80 -2.06
N GLN A 82 14.04 31.52 -3.33
CA GLN A 82 12.70 31.09 -3.74
C GLN A 82 12.28 29.79 -3.05
N ILE A 83 13.17 28.80 -2.95
CA ILE A 83 12.86 27.53 -2.27
C ILE A 83 12.44 27.80 -0.81
N VAL A 84 13.18 28.64 -0.10
CA VAL A 84 12.88 29.01 1.29
C VAL A 84 11.55 29.75 1.40
N VAL A 85 11.28 30.70 0.50
CA VAL A 85 10.03 31.49 0.50
C VAL A 85 8.81 30.62 0.17
N PHE A 86 8.90 29.75 -0.83
CA PHE A 86 7.81 28.84 -1.18
C PHE A 86 7.56 27.81 -0.08
N PHE A 87 8.62 27.33 0.59
CA PHE A 87 8.50 26.45 1.73
C PHE A 87 7.81 27.15 2.92
N ALA A 88 8.25 28.36 3.27
CA ALA A 88 7.62 29.15 4.33
C ALA A 88 6.16 29.50 4.03
N TRP A 89 5.84 29.84 2.77
CA TRP A 89 4.47 30.10 2.35
C TRP A 89 3.59 28.84 2.41
N ALA A 90 4.13 27.68 2.03
CA ALA A 90 3.42 26.41 2.13
C ALA A 90 3.09 26.07 3.60
N VAL A 91 4.07 26.19 4.50
CA VAL A 91 3.90 25.97 5.94
C VAL A 91 2.90 26.97 6.54
N TRP A 92 2.97 28.24 6.15
CA TRP A 92 2.04 29.27 6.62
C TRP A 92 0.60 29.06 6.13
N ARG A 93 0.42 28.63 4.87
CA ARG A 93 -0.91 28.30 4.34
C ARG A 93 -1.51 27.09 5.05
N ASP A 94 -0.69 26.10 5.36
CA ASP A 94 -1.12 24.89 6.06
C ASP A 94 -1.54 25.20 7.51
N SER A 95 -0.75 26.03 8.21
CA SER A 95 -1.07 26.47 9.58
C SER A 95 -2.33 27.33 9.66
N ARG A 96 -2.61 28.16 8.64
CA ARG A 96 -3.83 28.97 8.58
C ARG A 96 -5.09 28.17 8.23
N SER A 97 -4.95 27.09 7.43
CA SER A 97 -6.09 26.21 7.13
C SER A 97 -6.50 25.36 8.34
N SER A 98 -5.54 25.02 9.21
CA SER A 98 -5.82 24.41 10.52
C SER A 98 -6.43 25.38 11.53
N ALA A 99 -6.14 26.68 11.43
CA ALA A 99 -6.65 27.68 12.37
C ALA A 99 -8.10 28.12 12.11
N SER A 100 -8.69 27.88 10.94
CA SER A 100 -10.07 28.29 10.61
C SER A 100 -11.14 27.26 10.97
N THR A 101 -10.81 26.20 11.69
CA THR A 101 -11.78 25.25 12.25
C THR A 101 -11.53 25.15 13.74
N GLY A 102 -12.40 25.79 14.53
CA GLY A 102 -12.38 25.68 15.98
C GLY A 102 -12.52 24.23 16.45
N PRO A 103 -12.24 23.96 17.73
CA PRO A 103 -12.22 22.60 18.25
C PRO A 103 -13.63 22.00 18.15
N ALA A 104 -13.80 21.01 17.29
CA ALA A 104 -14.97 20.15 17.28
C ALA A 104 -14.94 19.27 18.55
N LYS A 105 -15.37 19.86 19.67
CA LYS A 105 -15.71 19.15 20.89
C LYS A 105 -17.04 18.41 20.65
N ALA A 106 -17.10 17.16 21.10
CA ALA A 106 -18.29 16.30 21.21
C ALA A 106 -18.90 15.78 19.89
N LYS A 107 -18.41 14.62 19.43
CA LYS A 107 -19.19 13.67 18.60
C LYS A 107 -18.68 12.22 18.62
N SER A 108 -17.81 11.86 19.57
CA SER A 108 -17.31 10.48 19.70
C SER A 108 -18.19 9.59 20.59
N GLU A 109 -18.94 10.17 21.54
CA GLU A 109 -19.84 9.40 22.40
C GLU A 109 -21.11 8.95 21.67
N ASP A 110 -21.69 9.78 20.79
CA ASP A 110 -22.87 9.42 20.00
C ASP A 110 -22.59 8.34 18.92
N ALA A 111 -21.34 8.20 18.48
CA ALA A 111 -20.94 7.17 17.52
C ALA A 111 -20.79 5.79 18.16
N ASP A 112 -20.36 5.72 19.43
CA ASP A 112 -20.28 4.47 20.18
C ASP A 112 -21.69 3.95 20.57
N SER A 113 -22.68 4.83 20.78
CA SER A 113 -24.08 4.44 21.06
C SER A 113 -24.87 4.00 19.82
N LEU A 114 -24.61 4.57 18.64
CA LEU A 114 -25.25 4.14 17.39
C LEU A 114 -24.78 2.73 16.95
N LEU A 115 -23.55 2.35 17.30
CA LEU A 115 -22.98 1.03 16.99
C LEU A 115 -23.51 -0.11 17.87
N GLN A 116 -24.07 0.19 19.05
CA GLN A 116 -24.69 -0.82 19.93
C GLN A 116 -26.06 -1.29 19.44
N SER A 117 -26.72 -0.55 18.54
CA SER A 117 -28.06 -0.90 18.06
C SER A 117 -28.10 -2.10 17.09
N ASP A 118 -26.95 -2.45 16.48
CA ASP A 118 -26.77 -3.62 15.59
C ASP A 118 -25.85 -4.70 16.22
N ALA A 119 -25.73 -4.72 17.55
CA ALA A 119 -24.90 -5.71 18.24
C ALA A 119 -25.52 -7.11 18.13
N ASP A 120 -24.70 -8.11 17.79
CA ASP A 120 -25.11 -9.51 17.79
C ASP A 120 -25.63 -9.90 19.19
N PRO A 121 -26.85 -10.46 19.30
CA PRO A 121 -27.42 -10.84 20.59
C PRO A 121 -26.56 -11.87 21.34
N ASP A 122 -25.72 -12.67 20.67
CA ASP A 122 -24.79 -13.58 21.34
C ASP A 122 -23.68 -12.81 22.07
N VAL A 123 -23.22 -11.70 21.49
CA VAL A 123 -22.24 -10.81 22.12
C VAL A 123 -22.87 -10.04 23.27
N VAL A 124 -24.11 -9.58 23.10
CA VAL A 124 -24.87 -8.88 24.17
C VAL A 124 -25.18 -9.84 25.32
N ALA A 125 -25.58 -11.08 25.02
CA ALA A 125 -25.83 -12.10 26.02
C ALA A 125 -24.56 -12.47 26.80
N GLU A 126 -23.42 -12.57 26.12
CA GLU A 126 -22.13 -12.80 26.78
C GLU A 126 -21.73 -11.62 27.67
N ALA A 127 -21.89 -10.38 27.20
CA ALA A 127 -21.62 -9.20 28.02
C ALA A 127 -22.52 -9.19 29.27
N ALA A 128 -23.81 -9.44 29.12
CA ALA A 128 -24.75 -9.56 30.24
C ALA A 128 -24.38 -10.71 31.20
N ARG A 129 -23.90 -11.85 30.68
CA ARG A 129 -23.41 -12.97 31.51
C ARG A 129 -22.20 -12.57 32.34
N VAL A 130 -21.26 -11.83 31.75
CA VAL A 130 -20.07 -11.32 32.43
C VAL A 130 -20.44 -10.29 33.51
N ASP A 131 -21.35 -9.38 33.18
CA ASP A 131 -21.81 -8.31 34.09
C ASP A 131 -22.62 -8.86 35.26
N ALA A 132 -23.42 -9.90 35.02
CA ALA A 132 -24.15 -10.63 36.06
C ALA A 132 -23.25 -11.52 36.93
N GLY A 133 -21.95 -11.60 36.64
CA GLY A 133 -20.99 -12.41 37.38
C GLY A 133 -21.02 -13.91 37.04
N GLY A 134 -21.77 -14.31 36.00
CA GLY A 134 -21.83 -15.69 35.51
C GLY A 134 -20.52 -16.18 34.87
N ALA A 135 -19.56 -15.29 34.66
CA ALA A 135 -18.20 -15.59 34.19
C ALA A 135 -17.16 -15.59 35.31
N ASN A 136 -17.52 -15.35 36.57
CA ASN A 136 -16.54 -15.20 37.66
C ASN A 136 -15.72 -16.47 37.96
N ALA A 137 -16.23 -17.64 37.56
CA ALA A 137 -15.53 -18.91 37.65
C ALA A 137 -14.69 -19.23 36.39
N ASP A 138 -14.76 -18.40 35.34
CA ASP A 138 -13.98 -18.58 34.13
C ASP A 138 -12.52 -18.20 34.42
N ALA A 139 -11.56 -18.87 33.76
CA ALA A 139 -10.13 -18.63 33.99
C ALA A 139 -9.67 -17.26 33.49
N ALA A 140 -10.29 -16.74 32.43
CA ALA A 140 -10.04 -15.41 31.92
C ALA A 140 -11.37 -14.68 31.68
N VAL A 141 -11.52 -13.50 32.28
CA VAL A 141 -12.72 -12.67 32.21
C VAL A 141 -12.32 -11.26 31.80
N ILE A 142 -12.90 -10.78 30.70
CA ILE A 142 -12.72 -9.43 30.18
C ILE A 142 -14.01 -8.66 30.47
N ARG A 143 -13.92 -7.52 31.16
CA ARG A 143 -15.06 -6.67 31.53
C ARG A 143 -14.91 -5.29 30.90
N HIS A 144 -15.79 -4.98 29.95
CA HIS A 144 -15.90 -3.68 29.30
C HIS A 144 -14.56 -3.07 28.85
N LEU A 145 -13.67 -3.92 28.32
CA LEU A 145 -12.30 -3.54 28.02
C LEU A 145 -12.27 -2.48 26.91
N ARG A 146 -11.63 -1.35 27.19
CA ARG A 146 -11.41 -0.28 26.23
C ARG A 146 -9.94 0.13 26.21
N LYS A 147 -9.40 0.34 25.02
CA LYS A 147 -8.06 0.88 24.83
C LYS A 147 -8.07 2.00 23.81
N ARG A 148 -7.67 3.18 24.26
CA ARG A 148 -7.46 4.37 23.44
C ARG A 148 -5.97 4.70 23.43
N TYR A 149 -5.44 4.89 22.23
CA TYR A 149 -4.10 5.45 22.05
C TYR A 149 -4.18 6.97 21.87
N PRO A 150 -3.18 7.70 22.36
CA PRO A 150 -3.09 9.14 22.18
C PRO A 150 -3.10 9.50 20.69
N PRO A 151 -3.53 10.73 20.34
CA PRO A 151 -3.63 11.13 18.95
C PRO A 151 -2.28 11.08 18.24
N ASN A 152 -2.27 10.51 17.03
CA ASN A 152 -1.09 10.54 16.16
C ASN A 152 -0.79 11.98 15.71
N ALA A 153 0.32 12.20 14.99
CA ALA A 153 0.69 13.51 14.43
C ALA A 153 -0.43 14.19 13.61
N ASP A 154 -1.37 13.40 13.07
CA ASP A 154 -2.57 13.88 12.36
C ASP A 154 -3.74 14.31 13.29
N GLY A 155 -3.53 14.36 14.61
CA GLY A 155 -4.54 14.72 15.62
C GLY A 155 -5.65 13.69 15.83
N ARG A 156 -5.54 12.49 15.24
CA ARG A 156 -6.59 11.45 15.30
C ARG A 156 -6.37 10.50 16.47
N GLU A 157 -7.33 10.45 17.39
CA GLU A 157 -7.39 9.42 18.42
C GLU A 157 -7.76 8.06 17.80
N LYS A 158 -6.98 7.02 18.12
CA LYS A 158 -7.26 5.65 17.69
C LYS A 158 -7.76 4.83 18.88
N ILE A 159 -9.03 4.46 18.84
CA ILE A 159 -9.60 3.49 19.79
C ILE A 159 -9.35 2.09 19.20
N ALA A 160 -8.46 1.34 19.83
CA ALA A 160 -8.05 0.02 19.38
C ALA A 160 -8.98 -1.10 19.88
N VAL A 161 -9.56 -0.94 21.07
CA VAL A 161 -10.54 -1.86 21.64
C VAL A 161 -11.70 -1.03 22.21
N ARG A 162 -12.93 -1.39 21.83
CA ARG A 162 -14.18 -0.70 22.16
C ARG A 162 -15.11 -1.65 22.89
N ASN A 163 -15.09 -1.60 24.22
CA ASN A 163 -16.02 -2.31 25.09
C ASN A 163 -16.09 -3.83 24.82
N LEU A 164 -14.96 -4.51 24.92
CA LEU A 164 -14.89 -5.97 24.81
C LEU A 164 -15.26 -6.61 26.15
N SER A 165 -16.27 -7.48 26.15
CA SER A 165 -16.64 -8.32 27.30
C SER A 165 -16.68 -9.79 26.87
N LEU A 166 -15.99 -10.67 27.60
CA LEU A 166 -15.85 -12.09 27.25
C LEU A 166 -15.39 -12.89 28.48
N GLY A 167 -15.95 -14.09 28.68
CA GLY A 167 -15.41 -15.08 29.62
C GLY A 167 -14.95 -16.35 28.91
N VAL A 168 -13.78 -16.87 29.31
CA VAL A 168 -13.18 -18.11 28.77
C VAL A 168 -12.89 -19.08 29.92
N PRO A 169 -13.70 -20.15 30.10
CA PRO A 169 -13.48 -21.17 31.12
C PRO A 169 -12.33 -22.12 30.77
N ILE A 170 -11.82 -22.83 31.78
CA ILE A 170 -10.90 -23.96 31.60
C ILE A 170 -11.61 -25.04 30.77
N GLY A 171 -10.90 -25.71 29.86
CA GLY A 171 -11.51 -26.67 28.94
C GLY A 171 -11.95 -26.05 27.61
N GLN A 172 -11.87 -24.73 27.47
CA GLN A 172 -12.25 -24.00 26.27
C GLN A 172 -11.03 -23.47 25.52
N CYS A 173 -11.06 -23.59 24.19
CA CYS A 173 -10.10 -22.95 23.29
C CYS A 173 -10.86 -21.94 22.43
N PHE A 174 -10.65 -20.67 22.76
CA PHE A 174 -11.30 -19.53 22.14
C PHE A 174 -10.39 -18.90 21.08
N ALA A 175 -10.87 -18.81 19.83
CA ALA A 175 -10.19 -18.04 18.78
C ALA A 175 -10.77 -16.62 18.66
N LEU A 176 -9.90 -15.63 18.73
CA LEU A 176 -10.19 -14.25 18.35
C LEU A 176 -9.71 -14.02 16.91
N LEU A 177 -10.66 -14.01 15.98
CA LEU A 177 -10.44 -13.75 14.56
C LEU A 177 -10.71 -12.28 14.24
N GLY A 178 -10.08 -11.75 13.20
CA GLY A 178 -10.28 -10.36 12.78
C GLY A 178 -9.26 -9.94 11.73
N PRO A 179 -9.57 -8.95 10.87
CA PRO A 179 -8.57 -8.40 9.96
C PRO A 179 -7.43 -7.71 10.73
N ASN A 180 -6.35 -7.37 10.02
CA ASN A 180 -5.26 -6.60 10.60
C ASN A 180 -5.76 -5.23 11.07
N GLY A 181 -5.35 -4.82 12.27
CA GLY A 181 -5.83 -3.58 12.89
C GLY A 181 -7.19 -3.67 13.59
N ALA A 182 -7.81 -4.85 13.69
CA ALA A 182 -9.07 -5.04 14.43
C ALA A 182 -8.96 -4.85 15.95
N GLY A 183 -7.75 -4.88 16.53
CA GLY A 183 -7.53 -4.73 17.98
C GLY A 183 -7.15 -6.03 18.73
N LYS A 184 -6.98 -7.15 18.02
CA LYS A 184 -6.66 -8.48 18.58
C LYS A 184 -5.41 -8.49 19.46
N THR A 185 -4.25 -8.15 18.89
CA THR A 185 -2.97 -8.09 19.61
C THR A 185 -3.04 -7.09 20.77
N THR A 186 -3.77 -5.98 20.62
CA THR A 186 -3.96 -5.01 21.70
C THR A 186 -4.77 -5.60 22.86
N ALA A 187 -5.83 -6.37 22.60
CA ALA A 187 -6.57 -7.09 23.64
C ALA A 187 -5.68 -8.12 24.34
N LEU A 188 -4.88 -8.89 23.59
CA LEU A 188 -3.94 -9.86 24.15
C LEU A 188 -2.83 -9.20 24.97
N SER A 189 -2.21 -8.11 24.52
CA SER A 189 -1.19 -7.38 25.30
C SER A 189 -1.76 -6.82 26.61
N ILE A 190 -3.04 -6.44 26.64
CA ILE A 190 -3.68 -6.01 27.89
C ILE A 190 -3.93 -7.20 28.82
N LEU A 191 -4.46 -8.29 28.28
CA LEU A 191 -4.64 -9.54 29.01
C LEU A 191 -3.32 -10.10 29.58
N ALA A 192 -2.23 -9.98 28.83
CA ALA A 192 -0.89 -10.39 29.24
C ALA A 192 -0.25 -9.42 30.25
N GLY A 193 -0.86 -8.26 30.49
CA GLY A 193 -0.33 -7.26 31.40
C GLY A 193 0.82 -6.41 30.84
N GLU A 194 1.08 -6.46 29.53
CA GLU A 194 2.08 -5.62 28.86
C GLU A 194 1.59 -4.17 28.72
N GLN A 195 0.28 -3.97 28.62
CA GLN A 195 -0.34 -2.66 28.51
C GLN A 195 -1.54 -2.54 29.46
N LEU A 196 -1.67 -1.39 30.13
CA LEU A 196 -2.85 -1.12 30.94
C LEU A 196 -4.06 -0.75 30.06
N PRO A 197 -5.28 -1.16 30.43
CA PRO A 197 -6.50 -0.70 29.77
C PRO A 197 -6.70 0.81 29.97
N SER A 198 -7.44 1.45 29.05
CA SER A 198 -7.90 2.84 29.26
C SER A 198 -9.15 2.89 30.14
N SER A 199 -10.01 1.88 30.05
CA SER A 199 -11.12 1.63 30.95
C SER A 199 -11.51 0.15 30.88
N GLY A 200 -12.29 -0.31 31.87
CA GLY A 200 -12.60 -1.73 32.04
C GLY A 200 -11.47 -2.47 32.75
N ASP A 201 -11.64 -3.78 32.89
CA ASP A 201 -10.68 -4.64 33.60
C ASP A 201 -10.62 -6.04 32.97
N CYS A 202 -9.50 -6.71 33.20
CA CYS A 202 -9.26 -8.10 32.83
C CYS A 202 -8.90 -8.89 34.09
N ILE A 203 -9.61 -9.98 34.35
CA ILE A 203 -9.40 -10.84 35.50
C ILE A 203 -8.91 -12.20 34.98
N VAL A 204 -7.78 -12.68 35.48
CA VAL A 204 -7.23 -13.99 35.17
C VAL A 204 -6.98 -14.75 36.46
N ASP A 205 -7.58 -15.94 36.60
CA ASP A 205 -7.51 -16.77 37.80
C ASP A 205 -7.86 -16.00 39.10
N GLY A 206 -8.86 -15.11 39.01
CA GLY A 206 -9.28 -14.25 40.12
C GLY A 206 -8.43 -13.00 40.37
N HIS A 207 -7.30 -12.83 39.66
CA HIS A 207 -6.42 -11.67 39.76
C HIS A 207 -6.74 -10.63 38.69
N SER A 208 -6.86 -9.35 39.06
CA SER A 208 -7.13 -8.25 38.13
C SER A 208 -5.84 -7.68 37.55
N VAL A 209 -5.81 -7.40 36.24
CA VAL A 209 -4.67 -6.76 35.55
C VAL A 209 -4.41 -5.35 36.10
N VAL A 210 -5.45 -4.64 36.56
CA VAL A 210 -5.31 -3.28 37.08
C VAL A 210 -4.83 -3.28 38.54
N SER A 211 -5.32 -4.19 39.39
CA SER A 211 -4.99 -4.18 40.83
C SER A 211 -3.90 -5.17 41.24
N ASP A 212 -3.79 -6.32 40.58
CA ASP A 212 -2.87 -7.41 40.92
C ASP A 212 -2.23 -8.06 39.67
N LEU A 213 -1.36 -7.27 39.03
CA LEU A 213 -0.64 -7.69 37.83
C LEU A 213 0.27 -8.89 38.07
N ALA A 214 0.86 -9.00 39.27
CA ALA A 214 1.80 -10.08 39.60
C ALA A 214 1.08 -11.44 39.66
N GLY A 215 -0.11 -11.49 40.27
CA GLY A 215 -0.96 -12.69 40.27
C GLY A 215 -1.37 -13.12 38.87
N VAL A 216 -1.71 -12.16 37.99
CA VAL A 216 -2.01 -12.44 36.57
C VAL A 216 -0.79 -13.04 35.86
N GLN A 217 0.38 -12.42 35.98
CA GLN A 217 1.61 -12.87 35.29
C GLN A 217 2.10 -14.25 35.76
N ALA A 218 1.83 -14.61 37.02
CA ALA A 218 2.07 -15.96 37.54
C ALA A 218 1.13 -16.99 36.87
N SER A 219 -0.12 -16.60 36.61
CA SER A 219 -1.21 -17.46 36.16
C SER A 219 -1.36 -17.57 34.63
N ILE A 220 -0.54 -16.87 33.86
CA ILE A 220 -0.56 -16.91 32.38
C ILE A 220 0.70 -17.53 31.77
N GLY A 221 0.49 -18.20 30.65
CA GLY A 221 1.52 -18.54 29.66
C GLY A 221 1.27 -17.75 28.38
N VAL A 222 2.28 -17.06 27.85
CA VAL A 222 2.14 -16.21 26.66
C VAL A 222 3.12 -16.66 25.58
N THR A 223 2.60 -16.85 24.37
CA THR A 223 3.39 -17.02 23.15
C THR A 223 3.19 -15.78 22.28
N PRO A 224 4.18 -14.88 22.19
CA PRO A 224 4.07 -13.68 21.35
C PRO A 224 4.11 -14.03 19.85
N GLN A 225 3.78 -13.05 19.01
CA GLN A 225 3.82 -13.23 17.56
C GLN A 225 5.23 -13.56 17.03
N PHE A 226 6.28 -13.04 17.67
CA PHE A 226 7.68 -13.31 17.35
C PHE A 226 8.27 -14.44 18.22
N ASP A 227 9.33 -15.09 17.74
CA ASP A 227 10.04 -16.12 18.52
C ASP A 227 10.94 -15.46 19.58
N ALA A 228 10.46 -15.35 20.82
CA ALA A 228 11.19 -14.80 21.96
C ALA A 228 12.23 -15.78 22.54
N LEU A 229 13.13 -16.28 21.68
CA LEU A 229 14.13 -17.30 22.03
C LEU A 229 15.54 -16.70 22.13
N LEU A 230 16.35 -17.22 23.05
CA LEU A 230 17.76 -16.89 23.20
C LEU A 230 18.59 -17.71 22.21
N PRO A 231 19.23 -17.08 21.19
CA PRO A 231 19.84 -17.78 20.04
C PRO A 231 20.88 -18.84 20.41
N THR A 232 21.60 -18.64 21.52
CA THR A 232 22.70 -19.49 21.99
C THR A 232 22.25 -20.68 22.82
N LEU A 233 21.05 -20.63 23.41
CA LEU A 233 20.51 -21.70 24.23
C LEU A 233 19.81 -22.76 23.37
N THR A 234 19.77 -23.98 23.88
CA THR A 234 19.04 -25.12 23.31
C THR A 234 17.58 -25.16 23.82
N PRO A 235 16.64 -25.83 23.14
CA PRO A 235 15.27 -26.01 23.64
C PRO A 235 15.21 -26.59 25.06
N ARG A 236 16.08 -27.56 25.38
CA ARG A 236 16.17 -28.13 26.72
C ARG A 236 16.50 -27.06 27.76
N GLU A 237 17.56 -26.29 27.53
CA GLU A 237 17.99 -25.22 28.43
C GLU A 237 16.93 -24.12 28.56
N HIS A 238 16.18 -23.81 27.49
CA HIS A 238 15.05 -22.89 27.58
C HIS A 238 13.98 -23.40 28.55
N PHE A 239 13.54 -24.65 28.40
CA PHE A 239 12.50 -25.20 29.27
C PHE A 239 12.97 -25.31 30.71
N GLU A 240 14.23 -25.68 30.95
CA GLU A 240 14.81 -25.73 32.29
C GLU A 240 14.90 -24.32 32.92
N MET A 241 15.35 -23.32 32.16
CA MET A 241 15.43 -21.93 32.58
C MET A 241 14.04 -21.37 32.96
N TYR A 242 13.05 -21.52 32.07
CA TYR A 242 11.70 -21.04 32.35
C TYR A 242 11.03 -21.83 33.49
N ALA A 243 11.34 -23.12 33.66
CA ALA A 243 10.80 -23.91 34.77
C ALA A 243 11.34 -23.40 36.11
N HIS A 244 12.63 -23.03 36.18
CA HIS A 244 13.19 -22.37 37.35
C HIS A 244 12.53 -21.01 37.63
N LEU A 245 12.32 -20.18 36.61
CA LEU A 245 11.66 -18.88 36.75
C LEU A 245 10.20 -19.00 37.22
N LYS A 246 9.48 -20.01 36.75
CA LYS A 246 8.09 -20.31 37.15
C LYS A 246 7.99 -21.09 38.48
N GLY A 247 9.10 -21.32 39.18
CA GLY A 247 9.11 -21.93 40.52
C GLY A 247 8.91 -23.44 40.56
N VAL A 248 9.14 -24.16 39.45
CA VAL A 248 9.07 -25.63 39.44
C VAL A 248 10.16 -26.20 40.37
N PRO A 249 9.83 -27.17 41.25
CA PRO A 249 10.82 -27.76 42.15
C PRO A 249 12.03 -28.32 41.39
N ARG A 250 13.25 -28.00 41.84
CA ARG A 250 14.51 -28.31 41.12
C ARG A 250 14.64 -29.76 40.68
N HIS A 251 14.14 -30.71 41.48
CA HIS A 251 14.18 -32.13 41.17
C HIS A 251 13.23 -32.55 40.04
N LEU A 252 12.17 -31.78 39.77
CA LEU A 252 11.21 -32.02 38.69
C LEU A 252 11.60 -31.34 37.39
N VAL A 253 12.45 -30.30 37.43
CA VAL A 253 12.82 -29.51 36.25
C VAL A 253 13.29 -30.34 35.05
N PRO A 254 14.23 -31.32 35.20
CA PRO A 254 14.65 -32.15 34.07
C PRO A 254 13.53 -33.04 33.53
N ALA A 255 12.62 -33.49 34.40
CA ALA A 255 11.48 -34.31 34.00
C ALA A 255 10.44 -33.46 33.23
N THR A 256 10.16 -32.24 33.69
CA THR A 256 9.29 -31.28 33.01
C THR A 256 9.84 -30.90 31.64
N ALA A 257 11.13 -30.57 31.53
CA ALA A 257 11.77 -30.25 30.26
C ALA A 257 11.69 -31.42 29.27
N ASN A 258 11.98 -32.65 29.71
CA ASN A 258 11.86 -33.84 28.86
C ASN A 258 10.41 -34.15 28.46
N ALA A 259 9.42 -33.90 29.33
CA ALA A 259 8.01 -34.07 29.00
C ALA A 259 7.57 -33.08 27.91
N LEU A 260 7.99 -31.81 27.99
CA LEU A 260 7.70 -30.80 26.98
C LEU A 260 8.38 -31.10 25.64
N LEU A 261 9.64 -31.55 25.66
CA LEU A 261 10.36 -31.98 24.45
C LEU A 261 9.66 -33.14 23.75
N LYS A 262 9.08 -34.08 24.51
CA LYS A 262 8.27 -35.19 23.97
C LYS A 262 6.96 -34.70 23.41
N LEU A 263 6.23 -33.86 24.15
CA LEU A 263 4.93 -33.33 23.75
C LEU A 263 5.01 -32.57 22.41
N LEU A 264 6.07 -31.78 22.23
CA LEU A 264 6.25 -30.91 21.06
C LEU A 264 6.99 -31.58 19.89
N ASP A 265 7.35 -32.87 20.03
CA ASP A 265 8.19 -33.58 19.07
C ASP A 265 9.50 -32.82 18.75
N LEU A 266 10.21 -32.43 19.81
CA LEU A 266 11.47 -31.68 19.77
C LEU A 266 12.67 -32.50 20.26
N LEU A 267 12.49 -33.75 20.70
CA LEU A 267 13.57 -34.62 21.17
C LEU A 267 14.78 -34.71 20.22
N PRO A 268 14.61 -34.85 18.89
CA PRO A 268 15.75 -34.90 17.96
C PRO A 268 16.56 -33.60 17.88
N HIS A 269 15.99 -32.50 18.37
CA HIS A 269 16.57 -31.16 18.32
C HIS A 269 16.78 -30.56 19.72
N ALA A 270 16.64 -31.37 20.78
CA ALA A 270 16.65 -30.92 22.16
C ALA A 270 17.92 -30.16 22.55
N ASP A 271 19.06 -30.60 22.03
CA ASP A 271 20.39 -30.09 22.35
C ASP A 271 21.00 -29.27 21.18
N LYS A 272 20.17 -28.90 20.20
CA LYS A 272 20.56 -28.01 19.09
C LYS A 272 20.27 -26.56 19.48
N GLN A 273 21.24 -25.67 19.32
CA GLN A 273 21.04 -24.24 19.62
C GLN A 273 19.89 -23.66 18.79
N THR A 274 19.07 -22.80 19.41
CA THR A 274 17.86 -22.27 18.78
C THR A 274 18.15 -21.49 17.51
N GLN A 275 19.29 -20.81 17.40
CA GLN A 275 19.70 -20.11 16.17
C GLN A 275 19.74 -21.01 14.93
N HIS A 276 20.03 -22.30 15.12
CA HIS A 276 20.12 -23.30 14.05
C HIS A 276 18.84 -24.13 13.88
N LEU A 277 17.78 -23.84 14.61
CA LEU A 277 16.48 -24.49 14.43
C LEU A 277 15.75 -23.92 13.20
N SER A 278 14.92 -24.76 12.57
CA SER A 278 13.94 -24.30 11.59
C SER A 278 12.93 -23.36 12.26
N GLY A 279 12.28 -22.49 11.47
CA GLY A 279 11.24 -21.59 12.00
C GLY A 279 10.12 -22.36 12.73
N GLY A 280 9.71 -23.51 12.21
CA GLY A 280 8.71 -24.35 12.88
C GLY A 280 9.15 -24.89 14.24
N ASN A 281 10.42 -25.30 14.38
CA ASN A 281 10.94 -25.78 15.67
C ASN A 281 11.16 -24.64 16.67
N LYS A 282 11.50 -23.43 16.19
CA LYS A 282 11.51 -22.22 17.04
C LYS A 282 10.12 -21.94 17.57
N ARG A 283 9.10 -21.97 16.70
CA ARG A 283 7.72 -21.76 17.10
C ARG A 283 7.21 -22.82 18.09
N LYS A 284 7.54 -24.10 17.87
CA LYS A 284 7.30 -25.19 18.84
C LYS A 284 7.94 -24.89 20.20
N THR A 285 9.18 -24.44 20.21
CA THR A 285 9.89 -24.07 21.45
C THR A 285 9.21 -22.88 22.15
N SER A 286 8.77 -21.88 21.39
CA SER A 286 8.04 -20.71 21.91
C SER A 286 6.70 -21.08 22.57
N VAL A 287 5.94 -21.99 21.94
CA VAL A 287 4.71 -22.55 22.54
C VAL A 287 5.05 -23.36 23.80
N GLY A 288 6.12 -24.16 23.76
CA GLY A 288 6.57 -24.91 24.92
C GLY A 288 6.88 -24.04 26.13
N ILE A 289 7.52 -22.88 25.93
CA ILE A 289 7.80 -21.91 26.99
C ILE A 289 6.51 -21.42 27.66
N ALA A 290 5.46 -21.15 26.90
CA ALA A 290 4.17 -20.73 27.46
C ALA A 290 3.51 -21.81 28.32
N VAL A 291 3.75 -23.10 28.03
CA VAL A 291 3.16 -24.23 28.76
C VAL A 291 3.93 -24.56 30.05
N VAL A 292 5.19 -24.13 30.16
CA VAL A 292 6.02 -24.37 31.35
C VAL A 292 5.32 -23.85 32.62
N GLY A 293 5.30 -24.67 33.67
CA GLY A 293 4.67 -24.32 34.95
C GLY A 293 3.17 -24.59 35.00
N LYS A 294 2.56 -25.11 33.93
CA LYS A 294 1.13 -25.46 33.83
C LYS A 294 0.21 -24.29 34.24
N PRO A 295 0.32 -23.11 33.58
CA PRO A 295 -0.51 -21.95 33.91
C PRO A 295 -1.98 -22.22 33.55
N PRO A 296 -2.98 -21.76 34.33
CA PRO A 296 -4.40 -22.00 34.03
C PRO A 296 -4.86 -21.36 32.71
N CYS A 297 -4.27 -20.24 32.30
CA CYS A 297 -4.60 -19.55 31.06
C CYS A 297 -3.40 -19.49 30.10
N LEU A 298 -3.62 -19.86 28.83
CA LEU A 298 -2.64 -19.79 27.75
C LEU A 298 -3.08 -18.77 26.70
N MET A 299 -2.20 -17.84 26.36
CA MET A 299 -2.42 -16.82 25.32
C MET A 299 -1.45 -17.06 24.17
N LEU A 300 -1.99 -17.41 23.01
CA LEU A 300 -1.20 -17.81 21.84
C LEU A 300 -1.44 -16.83 20.71
N ASP A 301 -0.43 -16.04 20.36
CA ASP A 301 -0.49 -15.12 19.22
C ASP A 301 0.14 -15.74 17.97
N GLU A 302 -0.72 -16.15 17.05
CA GLU A 302 -0.36 -16.76 15.77
C GLU A 302 0.59 -17.97 15.85
N PRO A 303 0.28 -19.01 16.67
CA PRO A 303 1.22 -20.07 17.03
C PRO A 303 1.58 -21.02 15.87
N SER A 304 0.84 -21.03 14.76
CA SER A 304 1.16 -21.87 13.59
C SER A 304 1.68 -21.09 12.39
N THR A 305 1.85 -19.77 12.49
CA THR A 305 2.34 -18.93 11.38
C THR A 305 3.78 -19.30 11.00
N GLY A 306 4.02 -19.48 9.69
CA GLY A 306 5.34 -19.78 9.13
C GLY A 306 5.79 -21.25 9.27
N MET A 307 4.95 -22.14 9.77
CA MET A 307 5.23 -23.57 9.87
C MET A 307 4.85 -24.32 8.58
N ASP A 308 5.49 -25.46 8.29
CA ASP A 308 5.07 -26.35 7.22
C ASP A 308 3.75 -27.08 7.59
N PRO A 309 2.97 -27.59 6.61
CA PRO A 309 1.66 -28.18 6.88
C PRO A 309 1.67 -29.35 7.88
N ALA A 310 2.72 -30.18 7.89
CA ALA A 310 2.82 -31.31 8.81
C ALA A 310 3.08 -30.82 10.25
N SER A 311 4.04 -29.91 10.42
CA SER A 311 4.33 -29.31 11.72
C SER A 311 3.16 -28.48 12.27
N LYS A 312 2.37 -27.82 11.41
CA LYS A 312 1.13 -27.14 11.81
C LYS A 312 0.13 -28.11 12.45
N ARG A 313 -0.17 -29.22 11.79
CA ARG A 313 -1.11 -30.23 12.31
C ARG A 313 -0.63 -30.81 13.64
N SER A 314 0.65 -31.14 13.74
CA SER A 314 1.25 -31.58 15.01
C SER A 314 1.10 -30.53 16.12
N MET A 315 1.29 -29.24 15.82
CA MET A 315 1.04 -28.15 16.78
C MET A 315 -0.43 -28.10 17.21
N TRP A 316 -1.37 -28.26 16.26
CA TRP A 316 -2.81 -28.24 16.53
C TRP A 316 -3.23 -29.39 17.44
N ASP A 317 -2.65 -30.58 17.25
CA ASP A 317 -2.88 -31.74 18.12
C ASP A 317 -2.39 -31.46 19.55
N VAL A 318 -1.23 -30.82 19.69
CA VAL A 318 -0.69 -30.41 21.00
C VAL A 318 -1.61 -29.39 21.69
N ILE A 319 -2.01 -28.32 20.99
CA ILE A 319 -2.89 -27.30 21.58
C ILE A 319 -4.26 -27.92 21.95
N SER A 320 -4.78 -28.81 21.12
CA SER A 320 -6.02 -29.55 21.40
C SER A 320 -5.91 -30.45 22.63
N ALA A 321 -4.74 -31.06 22.86
CA ALA A 321 -4.48 -31.84 24.07
C ALA A 321 -4.38 -30.96 25.33
N LEU A 322 -3.74 -29.80 25.22
CA LEU A 322 -3.60 -28.83 26.31
C LEU A 322 -4.94 -28.23 26.74
N ARG A 323 -5.90 -28.10 25.82
CA ARG A 323 -7.24 -27.54 26.11
C ARG A 323 -7.92 -28.19 27.31
N LYS A 324 -7.67 -29.46 27.63
CA LYS A 324 -8.32 -30.15 28.76
C LYS A 324 -8.02 -29.52 30.12
N ASP A 325 -6.80 -29.01 30.29
CA ASP A 325 -6.29 -28.52 31.57
C ASP A 325 -6.17 -26.99 31.60
N HIS A 326 -6.39 -26.32 30.47
CA HIS A 326 -6.09 -24.91 30.26
C HIS A 326 -7.28 -24.18 29.61
N ALA A 327 -7.45 -22.91 29.94
CA ALA A 327 -8.21 -21.97 29.11
C ALA A 327 -7.26 -21.39 28.06
N ILE A 328 -7.58 -21.56 26.77
CA ILE A 328 -6.69 -21.13 25.68
C ILE A 328 -7.35 -19.98 24.92
N ILE A 329 -6.65 -18.86 24.82
CA ILE A 329 -7.03 -17.71 23.98
C ILE A 329 -6.04 -17.64 22.82
N LEU A 330 -6.55 -17.83 21.62
CA LEU A 330 -5.78 -17.87 20.39
C LEU A 330 -6.12 -16.67 19.51
N THR A 331 -5.12 -15.92 19.04
CA THR A 331 -5.30 -15.00 17.92
C THR A 331 -4.75 -15.63 16.66
N THR A 332 -5.57 -15.66 15.61
CA THR A 332 -5.15 -16.17 14.31
C THR A 332 -5.87 -15.43 13.19
N HIS A 333 -5.22 -15.39 12.03
CA HIS A 333 -5.82 -14.98 10.76
C HIS A 333 -6.17 -16.21 9.87
N SER A 334 -5.83 -17.43 10.31
CA SER A 334 -6.15 -18.67 9.62
C SER A 334 -7.46 -19.26 10.11
N MET A 335 -8.45 -19.34 9.22
CA MET A 335 -9.73 -19.99 9.53
C MET A 335 -9.59 -21.49 9.70
N GLU A 336 -8.63 -22.11 9.00
CA GLU A 336 -8.34 -23.54 9.11
C GLU A 336 -7.88 -23.88 10.54
N GLU A 337 -6.94 -23.11 11.09
CA GLU A 337 -6.44 -23.26 12.46
C GLU A 337 -7.56 -23.09 13.49
N ALA A 338 -8.33 -22.00 13.39
CA ALA A 338 -9.44 -21.76 14.28
C ALA A 338 -10.50 -22.88 14.21
N SER A 339 -10.79 -23.38 13.00
CA SER A 339 -11.76 -24.45 12.81
C SER A 339 -11.32 -25.81 13.35
N SER A 340 -10.01 -26.06 13.39
CA SER A 340 -9.44 -27.35 13.81
C SER A 340 -9.29 -27.46 15.32
N ILE A 341 -8.92 -26.37 15.99
CA ILE A 341 -8.54 -26.37 17.41
C ILE A 341 -9.64 -25.79 18.31
N CYS A 342 -10.30 -24.72 17.85
CA CYS A 342 -11.14 -23.88 18.71
C CYS A 342 -12.59 -24.36 18.72
N ASN A 343 -13.19 -24.40 19.92
CA ASN A 343 -14.60 -24.74 20.11
C ASN A 343 -15.49 -23.49 20.16
N ARG A 344 -14.92 -22.32 20.44
CA ARG A 344 -15.60 -21.03 20.43
C ARG A 344 -14.78 -20.03 19.62
N ILE A 345 -15.44 -19.24 18.78
CA ILE A 345 -14.83 -18.27 17.89
C ILE A 345 -15.52 -16.92 18.09
N GLY A 346 -14.72 -15.88 18.21
CA GLY A 346 -15.16 -14.49 18.18
C GLY A 346 -14.56 -13.77 16.98
N ILE A 347 -15.37 -13.07 16.20
CA ILE A 347 -14.88 -12.23 15.09
C ILE A 347 -14.90 -10.77 15.55
N MET A 348 -13.73 -10.14 15.53
CA MET A 348 -13.50 -8.77 15.94
C MET A 348 -13.26 -7.87 14.72
N THR A 349 -13.95 -6.74 14.64
CA THR A 349 -13.72 -5.70 13.63
C THR A 349 -13.77 -4.31 14.28
N LEU A 350 -12.92 -3.39 13.81
CA LEU A 350 -12.87 -1.99 14.28
C LEU A 350 -12.84 -1.80 15.80
N GLY A 351 -12.21 -2.73 16.53
CA GLY A 351 -12.11 -2.68 18.00
C GLY A 351 -13.26 -3.36 18.75
N GLN A 352 -14.29 -3.87 18.07
CA GLN A 352 -15.48 -4.47 18.68
C GLN A 352 -15.60 -5.95 18.32
N LEU A 353 -16.12 -6.75 19.26
CA LEU A 353 -16.53 -8.11 19.00
C LEU A 353 -17.88 -8.07 18.24
N ARG A 354 -17.91 -8.53 17.00
CA ARG A 354 -19.10 -8.48 16.14
C ARG A 354 -19.97 -9.70 16.28
N CYS A 355 -19.38 -10.87 16.42
CA CYS A 355 -20.11 -12.12 16.61
C CYS A 355 -19.32 -13.07 17.49
N LEU A 356 -20.02 -14.01 18.12
CA LEU A 356 -19.47 -14.95 19.07
C LEU A 356 -20.25 -16.26 19.03
N GLY A 357 -19.57 -17.40 18.92
CA GLY A 357 -20.26 -18.69 18.93
C GLY A 357 -19.36 -19.86 18.54
N SER A 358 -19.97 -21.04 18.41
CA SER A 358 -19.30 -22.19 17.80
C SER A 358 -19.19 -22.01 16.28
N ILE A 359 -18.31 -22.78 15.62
CA ILE A 359 -18.16 -22.73 14.16
C ILE A 359 -19.50 -22.99 13.46
N GLN A 360 -20.26 -24.00 13.93
CA GLN A 360 -21.55 -24.34 13.34
C GLN A 360 -22.57 -23.22 13.54
N HIS A 361 -22.64 -22.66 14.75
CA HIS A 361 -23.53 -21.55 15.07
C HIS A 361 -23.27 -20.32 14.19
N LEU A 362 -21.99 -19.96 13.98
CA LEU A 362 -21.63 -18.85 13.11
C LEU A 362 -21.97 -19.12 11.64
N ARG A 363 -21.81 -20.37 11.16
CA ARG A 363 -22.20 -20.76 9.80
C ARG A 363 -23.71 -20.78 9.59
N ASP A 364 -24.48 -21.19 10.59
CA ASP A 364 -25.93 -21.23 10.50
C ASP A 364 -26.54 -19.82 10.55
N ARG A 365 -25.97 -18.95 11.38
CA ARG A 365 -26.46 -17.58 11.58
C ARG A 365 -26.01 -16.61 10.49
N TYR A 366 -24.75 -16.68 10.07
CA TYR A 366 -24.12 -15.70 9.17
C TYR A 366 -23.72 -16.28 7.81
N GLY A 367 -23.82 -17.60 7.64
CA GLY A 367 -23.55 -18.24 6.35
C GLY A 367 -24.63 -17.90 5.33
N ALA A 368 -24.24 -17.86 4.05
CA ALA A 368 -25.15 -17.66 2.92
C ALA A 368 -25.96 -18.94 2.57
N GLY A 369 -26.14 -19.85 3.55
CA GLY A 369 -26.73 -21.17 3.37
C GLY A 369 -25.77 -22.20 2.78
N TYR A 370 -26.29 -23.03 1.87
CA TYR A 370 -25.54 -24.09 1.19
C TYR A 370 -25.06 -23.65 -0.19
N GLN A 371 -23.96 -24.23 -0.64
CA GLN A 371 -23.39 -23.98 -1.94
C GLN A 371 -23.28 -25.29 -2.71
N LEU A 372 -23.77 -25.26 -3.95
CA LEU A 372 -23.68 -26.36 -4.90
C LEU A 372 -22.66 -26.01 -5.96
N GLU A 373 -21.61 -26.80 -6.02
CA GLU A 373 -20.59 -26.77 -7.06
C GLU A 373 -20.90 -27.90 -8.04
N ILE A 374 -21.05 -27.58 -9.32
CA ILE A 374 -21.32 -28.54 -10.40
C ILE A 374 -20.20 -28.45 -11.42
N GLN A 375 -19.68 -29.60 -11.81
CA GLN A 375 -18.81 -29.75 -12.96
C GLN A 375 -19.58 -30.42 -14.11
N THR A 376 -19.66 -29.76 -15.26
CA THR A 376 -20.37 -30.27 -16.44
C THR A 376 -19.46 -31.15 -17.29
N ARG A 377 -20.06 -32.09 -18.05
CA ARG A 377 -19.30 -33.00 -18.93
C ARG A 377 -18.73 -32.28 -20.16
N THR A 378 -19.46 -31.29 -20.66
CA THR A 378 -19.08 -30.47 -21.80
C THR A 378 -19.02 -29.00 -21.40
N ASP A 379 -18.44 -28.15 -22.25
CA ASP A 379 -18.44 -26.69 -22.07
C ASP A 379 -19.85 -26.08 -22.19
N ASP A 380 -20.85 -26.85 -22.65
CA ASP A 380 -22.24 -26.42 -22.66
C ASP A 380 -22.90 -26.65 -21.30
N THR A 381 -22.98 -25.56 -20.54
CA THR A 381 -23.53 -25.52 -19.18
C THR A 381 -25.03 -25.21 -19.14
N ASN A 382 -25.67 -24.96 -20.29
CA ASN A 382 -27.04 -24.48 -20.34
C ASN A 382 -28.03 -25.52 -19.78
N LEU A 383 -27.77 -26.81 -20.01
CA LEU A 383 -28.60 -27.90 -19.47
C LEU A 383 -28.56 -27.92 -17.94
N ALA A 384 -27.37 -27.90 -17.35
CA ALA A 384 -27.19 -27.87 -15.90
C ALA A 384 -27.79 -26.61 -15.27
N ARG A 385 -27.62 -25.43 -15.89
CA ARG A 385 -28.23 -24.18 -15.42
C ARG A 385 -29.75 -24.22 -15.44
N ARG A 386 -30.35 -24.70 -16.53
CA ARG A 386 -31.81 -24.82 -16.65
C ARG A 386 -32.37 -25.81 -15.64
N PHE A 387 -31.68 -26.95 -15.46
CA PHE A 387 -32.02 -27.93 -14.45
C PHE A 387 -32.03 -27.32 -13.05
N VAL A 388 -30.95 -26.65 -12.63
CA VAL A 388 -30.87 -26.04 -11.29
C VAL A 388 -31.93 -24.95 -11.11
N ALA A 389 -32.17 -24.12 -12.12
CA ALA A 389 -33.21 -23.09 -12.05
C ALA A 389 -34.63 -23.66 -11.95
N GLN A 390 -34.90 -24.83 -12.55
CA GLN A 390 -36.19 -25.51 -12.47
C GLN A 390 -36.36 -26.29 -11.16
N ALA A 391 -35.35 -27.05 -10.76
CA ALA A 391 -35.37 -27.88 -9.55
C ALA A 391 -35.31 -27.02 -8.28
N PHE A 392 -34.58 -25.90 -8.32
CA PHE A 392 -34.32 -25.05 -7.17
C PHE A 392 -34.53 -23.55 -7.51
N PRO A 393 -35.78 -23.07 -7.55
CA PRO A 393 -36.11 -21.70 -7.99
C PRO A 393 -35.54 -20.57 -7.10
N GLY A 394 -34.96 -20.89 -5.94
CA GLY A 394 -34.25 -19.95 -5.07
C GLY A 394 -32.73 -19.92 -5.23
N ALA A 395 -32.14 -20.78 -6.08
CA ALA A 395 -30.69 -20.88 -6.24
C ALA A 395 -30.12 -19.70 -7.03
N VAL A 396 -29.11 -19.03 -6.48
CA VAL A 396 -28.41 -17.89 -7.11
C VAL A 396 -27.10 -18.37 -7.70
N LEU A 397 -26.85 -18.13 -8.98
CA LEU A 397 -25.56 -18.42 -9.61
C LEU A 397 -24.51 -17.41 -9.13
N LEU A 398 -23.50 -17.89 -8.39
CA LEU A 398 -22.39 -17.08 -7.89
C LEU A 398 -21.24 -17.02 -8.89
N GLU A 399 -20.91 -18.15 -9.52
CA GLU A 399 -19.72 -18.26 -10.35
C GLU A 399 -19.97 -19.13 -11.59
N TYR A 400 -19.38 -18.70 -12.71
CA TYR A 400 -19.51 -19.31 -14.02
C TYR A 400 -18.15 -19.36 -14.72
N GLN A 401 -17.56 -20.55 -14.81
CA GLN A 401 -16.25 -20.73 -15.46
C GLN A 401 -16.20 -22.01 -16.31
N ARG A 402 -16.37 -21.88 -17.63
CA ARG A 402 -16.35 -22.98 -18.63
C ARG A 402 -17.21 -24.19 -18.25
N ARG A 403 -16.67 -25.11 -17.45
CA ARG A 403 -17.31 -26.35 -16.99
C ARG A 403 -17.70 -26.34 -15.50
N HIS A 404 -17.34 -25.29 -14.76
CA HIS A 404 -17.65 -25.16 -13.34
C HIS A 404 -18.74 -24.12 -13.11
N LEU A 405 -19.78 -24.53 -12.38
CA LEU A 405 -20.89 -23.70 -11.95
C LEU A 405 -20.95 -23.72 -10.43
N ARG A 406 -21.13 -22.56 -9.80
CA ARG A 406 -21.35 -22.45 -8.36
C ARG A 406 -22.67 -21.75 -8.08
N PHE A 407 -23.55 -22.41 -7.35
CA PHE A 407 -24.84 -21.87 -6.92
C PHE A 407 -24.87 -21.72 -5.40
N SER A 408 -25.55 -20.68 -4.91
CA SER A 408 -25.87 -20.49 -3.49
C SER A 408 -27.36 -20.71 -3.28
N PHE A 409 -27.69 -21.49 -2.25
CA PHE A 409 -29.04 -21.65 -1.75
C PHE A 409 -29.23 -20.72 -0.55
N PRO A 410 -30.16 -19.76 -0.61
CA PRO A 410 -30.46 -18.88 0.52
C PRO A 410 -30.76 -19.68 1.80
N PRO A 411 -30.50 -19.10 2.98
CA PRO A 411 -30.90 -19.70 4.26
C PRO A 411 -32.37 -20.10 4.24
N HIS A 412 -32.69 -21.30 4.71
CA HIS A 412 -34.05 -21.88 4.75
C HIS A 412 -34.70 -22.24 3.40
N SER A 413 -34.04 -22.04 2.25
CA SER A 413 -34.55 -22.48 0.94
C SER A 413 -34.51 -24.00 0.75
N VAL A 414 -33.61 -24.67 1.47
CA VAL A 414 -33.42 -26.12 1.46
C VAL A 414 -33.80 -26.67 2.83
N LYS A 415 -34.81 -27.55 2.89
CA LYS A 415 -35.24 -28.21 4.13
C LYS A 415 -34.35 -29.39 4.52
N SER A 416 -33.87 -30.13 3.52
CA SER A 416 -33.06 -31.32 3.68
C SER A 416 -32.01 -31.37 2.58
N ILE A 417 -30.75 -31.54 3.01
CA ILE A 417 -29.63 -31.74 2.10
C ILE A 417 -29.81 -33.04 1.30
N ALA A 418 -30.39 -34.08 1.91
CA ALA A 418 -30.60 -35.36 1.25
C ALA A 418 -31.51 -35.22 0.02
N ASP A 419 -32.55 -34.39 0.10
CA ASP A 419 -33.48 -34.15 -1.01
C ASP A 419 -32.76 -33.48 -2.19
N VAL A 420 -31.83 -32.57 -1.91
CA VAL A 420 -31.01 -31.92 -2.94
C VAL A 420 -30.10 -32.93 -3.63
N PHE A 421 -29.44 -33.81 -2.86
CA PHE A 421 -28.63 -34.90 -3.41
C PHE A 421 -29.46 -35.86 -4.25
N GLU A 422 -30.63 -36.27 -3.77
CA GLU A 422 -31.53 -37.20 -4.47
C GLU A 422 -32.00 -36.62 -5.83
N ILE A 423 -32.43 -35.37 -5.85
CA ILE A 423 -32.89 -34.69 -7.06
C ILE A 423 -31.75 -34.54 -8.08
N ILE A 424 -30.53 -34.21 -7.64
CA ILE A 424 -29.38 -34.05 -8.52
C ILE A 424 -28.92 -35.41 -9.06
N GLU A 425 -28.82 -36.44 -8.22
CA GLU A 425 -28.36 -37.76 -8.65
C GLU A 425 -29.34 -38.40 -9.64
N ALA A 426 -30.65 -38.28 -9.40
CA ALA A 426 -31.69 -38.78 -10.30
C ALA A 426 -31.63 -38.15 -11.70
N ASN A 427 -31.16 -36.89 -11.80
CA ASN A 427 -31.13 -36.14 -13.06
C ASN A 427 -29.70 -35.89 -13.60
N ARG A 428 -28.66 -36.44 -12.95
CA ARG A 428 -27.25 -36.14 -13.22
C ARG A 428 -26.89 -36.25 -14.70
N TYR A 429 -27.20 -37.39 -15.31
CA TYR A 429 -26.89 -37.66 -16.71
C TYR A 429 -27.72 -36.82 -17.68
N ALA A 430 -29.01 -36.61 -17.38
CA ALA A 430 -29.91 -35.81 -18.20
C ALA A 430 -29.55 -34.31 -18.17
N ALA A 431 -29.03 -33.82 -17.03
CA ALA A 431 -28.59 -32.45 -16.83
C ALA A 431 -27.17 -32.17 -17.36
N GLY A 432 -26.45 -33.19 -17.86
CA GLY A 432 -25.08 -33.05 -18.34
C GLY A 432 -24.04 -32.83 -17.24
N ILE A 433 -24.35 -33.23 -16.01
CA ILE A 433 -23.48 -33.09 -14.84
C ILE A 433 -22.50 -34.27 -14.81
N ASP A 434 -21.21 -33.95 -14.71
CA ASP A 434 -20.13 -34.92 -14.57
C ASP A 434 -19.85 -35.19 -13.09
N ASP A 435 -19.67 -34.14 -12.30
CA ASP A 435 -19.45 -34.20 -10.86
C ASP A 435 -20.17 -33.07 -10.14
N TYR A 436 -20.46 -33.25 -8.85
CA TYR A 436 -21.07 -32.20 -8.03
C TYR A 436 -20.68 -32.33 -6.55
N SER A 437 -20.64 -31.20 -5.88
CA SER A 437 -20.36 -31.09 -4.45
C SER A 437 -21.33 -30.13 -3.82
N LEU A 438 -21.92 -30.53 -2.69
CA LEU A 438 -22.76 -29.67 -1.87
C LEU A 438 -22.07 -29.43 -0.53
N GLY A 439 -21.76 -28.17 -0.23
CA GLY A 439 -21.10 -27.78 1.01
C GLY A 439 -21.85 -26.64 1.71
N GLN A 440 -21.74 -26.55 3.03
CA GLN A 440 -22.15 -25.33 3.73
C GLN A 440 -21.14 -24.20 3.44
N THR A 441 -21.61 -22.96 3.49
CA THR A 441 -20.73 -21.78 3.44
C THR A 441 -19.58 -21.91 4.45
N SER A 442 -18.34 -21.71 4.00
CA SER A 442 -17.17 -21.84 4.86
C SER A 442 -17.11 -20.69 5.89
N LEU A 443 -16.40 -20.93 7.00
CA LEU A 443 -16.15 -19.90 8.01
C LEU A 443 -15.39 -18.70 7.41
N GLU A 444 -14.54 -18.95 6.41
CA GLU A 444 -13.82 -17.92 5.67
C GLU A 444 -14.77 -16.97 4.94
N GLN A 445 -15.84 -17.47 4.30
CA GLN A 445 -16.82 -16.61 3.64
C GLN A 445 -17.58 -15.73 4.65
N VAL A 446 -17.95 -16.30 5.81
CA VAL A 446 -18.54 -15.53 6.92
C VAL A 446 -17.58 -14.45 7.41
N PHE A 447 -16.30 -14.77 7.54
CA PHE A 447 -15.30 -13.78 7.92
C PHE A 447 -15.14 -12.68 6.87
N LEU A 448 -15.12 -13.03 5.59
CA LEU A 448 -14.97 -12.09 4.47
C LEU A 448 -16.15 -11.12 4.36
N SER A 449 -17.38 -11.54 4.68
CA SER A 449 -18.52 -10.62 4.73
C SER A 449 -18.33 -9.58 5.83
N PHE A 450 -17.98 -10.00 7.05
CA PHE A 450 -17.69 -9.07 8.14
C PHE A 450 -16.50 -8.14 7.87
N ALA A 451 -15.46 -8.63 7.21
CA ALA A 451 -14.31 -7.82 6.83
C ALA A 451 -14.69 -6.75 5.78
N ARG A 452 -15.50 -7.10 4.78
CA ARG A 452 -16.02 -6.17 3.77
C ARG A 452 -16.93 -5.10 4.38
N ASP A 453 -17.80 -5.50 5.29
CA ASP A 453 -18.68 -4.57 6.00
C ASP A 453 -17.87 -3.57 6.84
N ALA A 454 -16.80 -4.04 7.48
CA ALA A 454 -15.89 -3.18 8.23
C ALA A 454 -15.12 -2.19 7.33
N GLU A 455 -14.67 -2.61 6.15
CA GLU A 455 -14.03 -1.73 5.17
C GLU A 455 -14.99 -0.63 4.68
N ASN A 456 -16.23 -1.00 4.34
CA ASN A 456 -17.27 -0.06 3.92
C ASN A 456 -17.57 0.96 5.03
N GLN A 457 -17.63 0.53 6.29
CA GLN A 457 -17.81 1.42 7.44
C GLN A 457 -16.59 2.33 7.67
N ALA A 458 -15.38 1.81 7.52
CA ALA A 458 -14.15 2.59 7.66
C ALA A 458 -14.05 3.69 6.58
N ASP A 459 -14.41 3.39 5.33
CA ASP A 459 -14.44 4.37 4.24
C ASP A 459 -15.55 5.41 4.45
N THR A 460 -16.73 5.02 4.95
CA THR A 460 -17.82 5.94 5.29
C THR A 460 -17.40 6.91 6.40
N ASN A 461 -16.80 6.40 7.49
CA ASN A 461 -16.27 7.21 8.57
C ASN A 461 -15.11 8.10 8.12
N ALA A 462 -14.28 7.62 7.19
CA ALA A 462 -13.19 8.41 6.65
C ALA A 462 -13.64 9.49 5.66
N ALA A 463 -14.78 9.30 4.97
CA ALA A 463 -15.44 10.31 4.14
C ALA A 463 -16.14 11.39 4.98
N ALA A 464 -16.62 11.05 6.17
CA ALA A 464 -17.23 11.99 7.13
C ALA A 464 -16.20 12.92 7.82
N THR A 465 -14.90 12.58 7.80
CA THR A 465 -13.83 13.43 8.33
C THR A 465 -13.09 14.18 7.21
N PRO A 466 -13.02 15.52 7.21
CA PRO A 466 -12.22 16.24 6.23
C PRO A 466 -10.73 15.91 6.46
N ARG A 467 -10.11 15.23 5.50
CA ARG A 467 -8.67 14.94 5.52
C ARG A 467 -7.89 16.20 5.12
N PRO A 468 -6.79 16.57 5.80
CA PRO A 468 -5.97 17.72 5.40
C PRO A 468 -5.16 17.47 4.11
N PHE A 469 -5.08 16.21 3.64
CA PHE A 469 -4.31 15.86 2.43
C PHE A 469 -5.15 15.09 1.41
N ARG A 470 -6.18 15.75 0.85
CA ARG A 470 -6.97 15.19 -0.27
C ARG A 470 -6.11 14.95 -1.53
N PHE A 471 -5.10 15.81 -1.76
CA PHE A 471 -4.28 15.79 -2.99
C PHE A 471 -3.19 14.70 -3.05
N PHE A 472 -2.78 14.10 -1.92
CA PHE A 472 -1.66 13.13 -1.89
C PHE A 472 -2.10 11.67 -1.76
N ALA A 473 -3.31 11.40 -1.27
CA ALA A 473 -3.80 10.04 -1.06
C ALA A 473 -4.38 9.39 -2.34
N GLU A 474 -4.95 10.19 -3.25
CA GLU A 474 -5.62 9.71 -4.47
C GLU A 474 -4.65 9.10 -5.50
N SER A 475 -3.36 9.44 -5.49
CA SER A 475 -2.40 8.88 -6.46
C SER A 475 -1.90 7.47 -6.13
N SER A 476 -2.34 6.87 -5.01
CA SER A 476 -1.91 5.54 -4.57
C SER A 476 -2.99 4.45 -4.67
N ARG A 477 -4.20 4.80 -5.12
CA ARG A 477 -5.32 3.87 -5.30
C ARG A 477 -5.76 3.86 -6.77
N LEU A 478 -4.96 3.28 -7.65
CA LEU A 478 -5.46 2.78 -8.94
C LEU A 478 -5.67 1.28 -8.80
N ARG A 479 -6.95 0.85 -8.76
CA ARG A 479 -7.33 -0.57 -8.80
C ARG A 479 -7.36 -1.06 -10.26
N GLY A 480 -7.26 -2.38 -10.43
CA GLY A 480 -7.21 -3.06 -11.72
C GLY A 480 -8.40 -2.74 -12.64
N SER A 481 -8.17 -2.93 -13.95
CA SER A 481 -8.88 -2.40 -15.13
C SER A 481 -8.41 -1.01 -15.61
N ASP A 482 -8.35 0.01 -14.76
CA ASP A 482 -7.84 1.34 -15.15
C ASP A 482 -6.33 1.34 -15.43
N CYS A 483 -5.58 0.50 -14.73
CA CYS A 483 -4.14 0.31 -14.96
C CYS A 483 -3.86 -0.38 -16.30
N PHE A 484 -4.78 -1.22 -16.79
CA PHE A 484 -4.66 -1.91 -18.08
C PHE A 484 -4.98 -0.97 -19.23
N LEU A 485 -6.03 -0.14 -19.09
CA LEU A 485 -6.36 0.89 -20.07
C LEU A 485 -5.26 1.94 -20.16
N ALA A 486 -4.70 2.37 -19.01
CA ALA A 486 -3.53 3.24 -18.99
C ALA A 486 -2.34 2.59 -19.68
N ASN A 487 -1.95 1.36 -19.32
CA ASN A 487 -0.80 0.68 -19.96
C ASN A 487 -1.02 0.40 -21.46
N LEU A 488 -2.25 0.13 -21.92
CA LEU A 488 -2.57 -0.07 -23.33
C LEU A 488 -2.50 1.25 -24.12
N VAL A 489 -3.00 2.35 -23.55
CA VAL A 489 -2.88 3.70 -24.13
C VAL A 489 -1.40 4.15 -24.13
N PHE A 490 -0.65 3.87 -23.06
CA PHE A 490 0.79 4.16 -22.98
C PHE A 490 1.63 3.31 -23.95
N SER A 491 1.26 2.04 -24.18
CA SER A 491 1.96 1.13 -25.11
C SER A 491 1.70 1.47 -26.59
N THR A 492 0.45 1.77 -26.94
CA THR A 492 0.07 2.16 -28.32
C THR A 492 0.67 3.50 -28.74
N ILE A 493 0.75 4.48 -27.84
CA ILE A 493 1.41 5.76 -28.10
C ILE A 493 2.95 5.59 -28.22
N GLY A 494 3.54 4.70 -27.41
CA GLY A 494 4.98 4.40 -27.45
C GLY A 494 5.44 3.69 -28.73
N LEU A 495 4.71 2.66 -29.18
CA LEU A 495 5.06 1.88 -30.38
C LEU A 495 4.83 2.67 -31.68
N GLY A 496 3.77 3.48 -31.74
CA GLY A 496 3.53 4.37 -32.89
C GLY A 496 4.60 5.46 -33.04
N PHE A 497 5.13 5.96 -31.93
CA PHE A 497 6.13 7.03 -31.92
C PHE A 497 7.53 6.55 -32.32
N VAL A 498 7.94 5.34 -31.88
CA VAL A 498 9.24 4.75 -32.28
C VAL A 498 9.25 4.38 -33.77
N GLY A 499 8.14 3.87 -34.31
CA GLY A 499 8.01 3.59 -35.75
C GLY A 499 8.10 4.84 -36.63
N GLY A 500 7.45 5.94 -36.21
CA GLY A 500 7.46 7.21 -36.93
C GLY A 500 8.84 7.90 -36.96
N VAL A 501 9.57 7.85 -35.84
CA VAL A 501 10.93 8.43 -35.75
C VAL A 501 11.94 7.64 -36.58
N SER A 502 11.80 6.31 -36.64
CA SER A 502 12.65 5.43 -37.45
C SER A 502 12.47 5.66 -38.95
N GLY A 503 11.21 5.84 -39.40
CA GLY A 503 10.88 6.12 -40.79
C GLY A 503 11.38 7.48 -41.29
N LEU A 504 11.28 8.52 -40.45
CA LEU A 504 11.78 9.86 -40.77
C LEU A 504 13.32 9.91 -40.87
N PHE A 505 14.01 9.18 -40.00
CA PHE A 505 15.47 9.09 -40.03
C PHE A 505 15.98 8.35 -41.26
N GLY A 506 15.28 7.28 -41.67
CA GLY A 506 15.58 6.55 -42.91
C GLY A 506 15.36 7.39 -44.18
N ALA A 507 14.27 8.16 -44.24
CA ALA A 507 13.99 9.06 -45.35
C ALA A 507 15.02 10.21 -45.44
N MET A 508 15.46 10.75 -44.30
CA MET A 508 16.47 11.81 -44.24
C MET A 508 17.84 11.33 -44.75
N MET A 509 18.27 10.13 -44.36
CA MET A 509 19.54 9.56 -44.82
C MET A 509 19.51 9.22 -46.32
N ALA A 510 18.36 8.75 -46.83
CA ALA A 510 18.19 8.49 -48.27
C ALA A 510 18.28 9.78 -49.11
N VAL A 511 17.74 10.91 -48.63
CA VAL A 511 17.84 12.21 -49.31
C VAL A 511 19.28 12.74 -49.30
N ILE A 512 20.01 12.57 -48.19
CA ILE A 512 21.42 12.99 -48.09
C ILE A 512 22.32 12.16 -49.01
N SER A 513 22.02 10.86 -49.17
CA SER A 513 22.75 9.99 -50.11
C SER A 513 22.39 10.22 -51.58
N LEU A 514 21.18 10.71 -51.90
CA LEU A 514 20.76 10.99 -53.28
C LEU A 514 21.42 12.27 -53.87
N PHE A 515 21.80 13.23 -53.03
CA PHE A 515 22.34 14.53 -53.46
C PHE A 515 23.87 14.64 -53.31
N GLY A 516 24.64 13.59 -53.59
CA GLY A 516 26.10 13.56 -53.43
C GLY A 516 26.84 14.80 -53.97
N ILE A 517 27.08 15.80 -53.10
CA ILE A 517 27.75 17.06 -53.44
C ILE A 517 28.85 17.34 -52.40
N PRO A 518 30.14 17.23 -52.78
CA PRO A 518 31.25 17.79 -52.02
C PRO A 518 31.36 19.29 -52.30
N ALA A 519 31.93 20.06 -51.36
CA ALA A 519 32.26 21.50 -51.45
C ALA A 519 31.18 22.52 -51.00
N VAL A 520 30.94 22.57 -49.68
CA VAL A 520 30.19 23.66 -49.00
C VAL A 520 31.02 24.94 -48.68
N PRO A 521 32.39 24.98 -48.64
CA PRO A 521 33.07 26.22 -48.24
C PRO A 521 33.01 27.39 -49.24
N GLY A 522 32.70 27.13 -50.52
CA GLY A 522 32.71 28.15 -51.58
C GLY A 522 31.40 28.95 -51.70
N ILE A 523 30.26 28.32 -51.43
CA ILE A 523 28.93 28.93 -51.67
C ILE A 523 28.56 29.93 -50.56
N LEU A 524 29.06 29.72 -49.33
CA LEU A 524 28.86 30.65 -48.21
C LEU A 524 29.66 31.97 -48.34
N ARG A 525 30.70 32.03 -49.17
CA ARG A 525 31.44 33.29 -49.44
C ARG A 525 30.74 34.23 -50.43
N LEU A 526 29.88 33.72 -51.30
CA LEU A 526 29.14 34.52 -52.28
C LEU A 526 27.81 35.07 -51.73
N ALA A 527 27.22 34.43 -50.71
CA ALA A 527 26.01 34.94 -50.06
C ALA A 527 26.29 36.13 -49.11
N TRP A 528 27.53 36.31 -48.65
CA TRP A 528 27.89 37.34 -47.66
C TRP A 528 28.05 38.76 -48.23
N PHE A 529 28.14 38.92 -49.55
CA PHE A 529 28.42 40.22 -50.19
C PHE A 529 27.22 40.92 -50.87
N SER A 530 25.98 40.40 -50.76
CA SER A 530 24.82 40.97 -51.47
C SER A 530 23.67 41.52 -50.61
N THR A 531 23.86 41.64 -49.29
CA THR A 531 22.89 42.26 -48.37
C THR A 531 23.48 43.49 -47.67
N PHE A 532 23.78 44.53 -48.45
CA PHE A 532 23.91 45.92 -48.00
C PHE A 532 23.18 46.83 -49.00
N PRO A 533 22.28 47.70 -48.56
CA PRO A 533 22.14 49.02 -49.14
C PRO A 533 22.63 50.06 -48.12
N TYR A 534 23.69 50.79 -48.46
CA TYR A 534 24.10 51.98 -47.72
C TYR A 534 23.21 53.15 -48.11
N GLY A 535 22.78 53.94 -47.13
CA GLY A 535 22.19 55.25 -47.33
C GLY A 535 22.81 56.28 -46.39
N SER A 536 23.72 57.09 -46.93
CA SER A 536 23.81 58.53 -46.63
C SER A 536 24.54 59.29 -47.75
N MET A 537 23.81 60.27 -48.33
CA MET A 537 24.22 61.46 -49.14
C MET A 537 24.30 61.34 -50.68
N PRO A 538 24.21 62.47 -51.45
CA PRO A 538 23.02 63.28 -51.74
C PRO A 538 22.69 63.37 -53.26
N HIS A 539 21.54 63.96 -53.58
CA HIS A 539 20.95 64.32 -54.90
C HIS A 539 21.75 64.09 -56.21
N ASP A 540 21.13 63.34 -57.15
CA ASP A 540 21.06 63.68 -58.58
C ASP A 540 19.89 62.92 -59.25
N PRO A 541 19.05 63.51 -60.13
CA PRO A 541 17.91 62.82 -60.73
C PRO A 541 18.23 62.41 -62.17
N ARG A 542 18.54 61.13 -62.39
CA ARG A 542 18.26 60.36 -63.64
C ARG A 542 18.78 58.92 -63.47
N VAL A 543 18.16 58.02 -64.21
CA VAL A 543 18.50 56.60 -64.46
C VAL A 543 17.64 55.56 -63.71
N THR A 544 16.94 54.82 -64.56
CA THR A 544 15.91 53.80 -64.37
C THR A 544 16.49 52.38 -64.27
N ILE A 545 15.96 51.59 -63.33
CA ILE A 545 15.52 50.16 -63.38
C ILE A 545 16.36 49.14 -64.19
N THR A 546 16.83 48.05 -63.54
CA THR A 546 16.42 46.63 -63.78
C THR A 546 17.39 45.58 -63.17
N ARG A 547 16.83 44.40 -62.80
CA ARG A 547 17.43 43.10 -62.35
C ARG A 547 17.80 42.92 -60.86
N SER A 548 16.92 42.28 -60.07
CA SER A 548 17.33 41.35 -58.99
C SER A 548 16.24 40.41 -58.40
N SER A 549 15.04 40.30 -58.98
CA SER A 549 13.97 39.45 -58.42
C SER A 549 14.27 37.94 -58.43
N VAL A 550 15.19 37.46 -59.26
CA VAL A 550 15.58 36.03 -59.32
C VAL A 550 16.54 35.64 -58.19
N ALA A 551 17.39 36.57 -57.74
CA ALA A 551 18.34 36.31 -56.64
C ALA A 551 17.63 36.19 -55.28
N ARG A 552 16.55 36.95 -55.06
CA ARG A 552 15.73 36.88 -53.83
C ARG A 552 14.97 35.56 -53.68
N PHE A 553 14.54 34.95 -54.78
CA PHE A 553 13.80 33.69 -54.74
C PHE A 553 14.72 32.48 -54.43
N PHE A 554 15.94 32.50 -54.96
CA PHE A 554 16.94 31.44 -54.71
C PHE A 554 17.50 31.47 -53.28
N VAL A 555 17.76 32.66 -52.73
CA VAL A 555 18.26 32.81 -51.36
C VAL A 555 17.20 32.43 -50.32
N ASN A 556 15.92 32.77 -50.56
CA ASN A 556 14.83 32.37 -49.68
C ASN A 556 14.51 30.87 -49.76
N GLY A 557 14.64 30.24 -50.94
CA GLY A 557 14.43 28.80 -51.10
C GLY A 557 15.47 27.95 -50.36
N ILE A 558 16.75 28.35 -50.39
CA ILE A 558 17.84 27.65 -49.69
C ILE A 558 17.75 27.87 -48.17
N ALA A 559 17.35 29.07 -47.72
CA ALA A 559 17.12 29.34 -46.31
C ALA A 559 16.03 28.41 -45.73
N ILE A 560 14.89 28.24 -46.43
CA ILE A 560 13.79 27.37 -45.98
C ILE A 560 14.20 25.89 -45.97
N LEU A 561 15.00 25.44 -46.95
CA LEU A 561 15.47 24.05 -47.04
C LEU A 561 16.48 23.68 -45.92
N VAL A 562 17.25 24.67 -45.43
CA VAL A 562 18.25 24.49 -44.37
C VAL A 562 17.66 24.73 -42.98
N THR A 563 16.72 25.66 -42.81
CA THR A 563 16.11 25.97 -41.50
C THR A 563 14.97 25.03 -41.11
N GLY A 564 14.24 24.47 -42.08
CA GLY A 564 13.12 23.55 -41.84
C GLY A 564 13.49 22.29 -41.05
N PRO A 565 14.56 21.56 -41.43
CA PRO A 565 15.02 20.37 -40.70
C PRO A 565 15.54 20.68 -39.29
N PHE A 566 16.21 21.83 -39.12
CA PHE A 566 16.69 22.28 -37.80
C PHE A 566 15.55 22.68 -36.86
N ALA A 567 14.48 23.31 -37.37
CA ALA A 567 13.29 23.62 -36.59
C ALA A 567 12.53 22.35 -36.16
N ALA A 568 12.44 21.35 -37.04
CA ALA A 568 11.84 20.05 -36.72
C ALA A 568 12.67 19.28 -35.69
N MET A 569 14.01 19.29 -35.80
CA MET A 569 14.93 18.70 -34.82
C MET A 569 14.79 19.37 -33.44
N PHE A 570 14.60 20.70 -33.41
CA PHE A 570 14.42 21.46 -32.17
C PHE A 570 13.08 21.18 -31.49
N HIS A 571 12.01 21.01 -32.26
CA HIS A 571 10.70 20.57 -31.74
C HIS A 571 10.73 19.12 -31.22
N LEU A 572 11.47 18.22 -31.87
CA LEU A 572 11.65 16.84 -31.39
C LEU A 572 12.45 16.79 -30.08
N LEU A 573 13.51 17.58 -29.97
CA LEU A 573 14.32 17.69 -28.76
C LEU A 573 13.53 18.32 -27.59
N ALA A 574 12.67 19.30 -27.89
CA ALA A 574 11.76 19.92 -26.94
C ALA A 574 10.69 18.94 -26.42
N ALA A 575 10.12 18.10 -27.29
CA ALA A 575 9.19 17.04 -26.90
C ALA A 575 9.88 15.96 -26.04
N MET A 576 11.13 15.64 -26.35
CA MET A 576 11.95 14.67 -25.60
C MET A 576 12.29 15.19 -24.19
N LEU A 577 12.62 16.47 -24.03
CA LEU A 577 12.88 17.11 -22.73
C LEU A 577 11.60 17.26 -21.89
N LEU A 578 10.46 17.55 -22.53
CA LEU A 578 9.14 17.62 -21.87
C LEU A 578 8.70 16.23 -21.37
N ALA A 579 8.91 15.20 -22.20
CA ALA A 579 8.67 13.82 -21.81
C ALA A 579 9.60 13.39 -20.66
N MET A 580 10.89 13.76 -20.70
CA MET A 580 11.85 13.47 -19.62
C MET A 580 11.47 14.16 -18.32
N THR A 581 11.00 15.41 -18.35
CA THR A 581 10.54 16.13 -17.14
C THR A 581 9.28 15.53 -16.55
N ILE A 582 8.35 15.04 -17.38
CA ILE A 582 7.17 14.29 -16.94
C ILE A 582 7.57 12.92 -16.37
N TRP A 583 8.59 12.27 -16.94
CA TRP A 583 9.12 10.97 -16.51
C TRP A 583 9.96 11.02 -15.21
N LEU A 584 10.71 12.11 -15.00
CA LEU A 584 11.55 12.33 -13.82
C LEU A 584 10.79 12.95 -12.63
N TYR A 585 9.61 13.53 -12.85
CA TYR A 585 8.80 14.13 -11.78
C TYR A 585 8.40 13.13 -10.65
N PRO A 586 8.01 11.87 -10.95
CA PRO A 586 7.78 10.85 -9.92
C PRO A 586 9.06 10.42 -9.19
N TYR A 587 10.20 10.37 -9.89
CA TYR A 587 11.50 10.02 -9.32
C TYR A 587 12.07 11.12 -8.41
N ALA A 588 11.93 12.40 -8.79
CA ALA A 588 12.27 13.55 -7.95
C ALA A 588 11.40 13.58 -6.68
N LYS A 589 10.12 13.18 -6.79
CA LYS A 589 9.18 13.03 -5.67
C LYS A 589 9.57 11.88 -4.72
N MET A 590 10.15 10.78 -5.24
CA MET A 590 10.74 9.70 -4.43
C MET A 590 12.03 10.15 -3.71
N HIS A 591 12.94 10.83 -4.39
CA HIS A 591 14.18 11.32 -3.79
C HIS A 591 13.91 12.36 -2.68
N PHE A 592 12.91 13.24 -2.86
CA PHE A 592 12.49 14.17 -1.81
C PHE A 592 11.89 13.45 -0.60
N LYS A 593 11.16 12.34 -0.81
CA LYS A 593 10.67 11.46 0.27
C LYS A 593 11.83 10.80 1.02
N LEU A 594 12.85 10.33 0.31
CA LEU A 594 14.03 9.67 0.88
C LEU A 594 14.89 10.64 1.69
N VAL A 595 15.08 11.87 1.19
CA VAL A 595 15.82 12.92 1.90
C VAL A 595 15.03 13.40 3.13
N ALA A 596 13.70 13.53 3.04
CA ALA A 596 12.87 13.87 4.21
C ALA A 596 12.86 12.78 5.30
N LEU A 597 12.99 11.50 4.91
CA LEU A 597 13.16 10.36 5.82
C LEU A 597 14.56 10.30 6.46
N LEU A 598 15.59 10.86 5.81
CA LEU A 598 16.96 10.94 6.34
C LEU A 598 17.14 12.09 7.36
N PHE A 599 16.29 13.12 7.32
CA PHE A 599 16.35 14.28 8.23
C PHE A 599 15.31 14.24 9.37
N THR A 600 14.52 13.18 9.48
CA THR A 600 13.64 12.97 10.64
C THR A 600 14.47 12.28 11.75
N PRO A 601 14.59 12.87 12.96
CA PRO A 601 15.30 12.22 14.05
C PRO A 601 14.58 10.91 14.39
N ALA A 602 15.32 9.81 14.31
CA ALA A 602 14.85 8.48 14.67
C ALA A 602 14.49 8.46 16.17
N TYR A 603 13.20 8.54 16.46
CA TYR A 603 12.62 7.98 17.67
C TYR A 603 11.76 6.80 17.23
N TRP A 604 12.39 5.63 17.22
CA TRP A 604 11.73 4.34 17.34
C TRP A 604 11.55 4.02 18.82
#